data_AF-A0A645BQI4-F1
#
_entry.id   AF-A0A645BQI4-F1
#
_cell.length_a   1.000
_cell.length_b   1.000
_cell.length_c   1.000
_cell.angle_alpha   90.00
_cell.angle_beta   90.00
_cell.angle_gamma   90.00
#
_symmetry.space_group_name_H-M   'P 1'
#
loop_
_entity.id
_entity.type
_entity.pdbx_description
1 polymer ?
#
loop_
_entity_poly.entity_id
_entity_poly.type
_entity_poly.pdbx_seq_one_letter_code
_entity_poly.pdbx_strand_id
1 'polypeptide(L)'
;MGGALGIAYAIILRKYSVEHMHGRYPFPGSLATTEILLSGDQGGKSLKIIIYSSLVGGLADFATNSFGWWNSVFTSRFWALGEQLASKYKFLFSVNIEATVLAIGYMTGLRYAAIIAAGSLFGWWFLIPLINFFAEGQTLQSSTNTVILLKDMSPEELFRNYVRYIGIGTLAMSGILGVFKMTPFIAIAFKDAFAGLSKARTPRREVLRTRRDIPTFLVAGIIVAAAIAFVIIIRYGYADTWLQSLLITLVLIVGSFLFSVVGTTSIAFTASEPVSGLTLLTLIIGAQAMISTGLVGNAGIVVVLLMASVVCSCLFMTGCFVGDLKTAFWLGITPRKMQTWKLINVVLSAFISAGVVMILAKSYGFTGAGALVAPQANAMAAVINPLMSGQSAPWTLYITGAMLAVLLDMIKVPTLAFGLGLYVPLELNTPLLIGGIIAHFVSTRSSDSNLNKVRHHRGILISSGFIAGGSIMGVLSASLHVMGYDFTALSWGQTATPEFGSLIIYTLLCSYFLWYAMRH
;
A
#
# COMPACT_ATOMS: atom_id res chain seq x y z
N MET A 1 1.53 -4.27 -18.37
CA MET A 1 2.03 -5.65 -18.59
C MET A 1 1.63 -6.58 -17.45
N GLY A 2 2.09 -6.34 -16.21
CA GLY A 2 1.79 -7.23 -15.06
C GLY A 2 0.30 -7.50 -14.85
N GLY A 3 -0.56 -6.48 -14.84
CA GLY A 3 -2.01 -6.70 -14.72
C GLY A 3 -2.62 -7.52 -15.87
N ALA A 4 -2.13 -7.38 -17.10
CA ALA A 4 -2.63 -8.16 -18.24
C ALA A 4 -2.20 -9.63 -18.13
N LEU A 5 -0.95 -9.88 -17.72
CA LEU A 5 -0.46 -11.23 -17.37
C LEU A 5 -1.29 -11.84 -16.24
N GLY A 6 -1.60 -11.06 -15.19
CA GLY A 6 -2.39 -11.54 -14.07
C GLY A 6 -3.81 -11.92 -14.45
N ILE A 7 -4.45 -11.15 -15.33
CA ILE A 7 -5.75 -11.52 -15.91
C ILE A 7 -5.63 -12.80 -16.74
N ALA A 8 -4.59 -12.91 -17.58
CA ALA A 8 -4.38 -14.10 -18.40
C ALA A 8 -4.21 -15.37 -17.53
N TYR A 9 -3.39 -15.30 -16.49
CA TYR A 9 -3.19 -16.41 -15.54
C TYR A 9 -4.45 -16.69 -14.71
N ALA A 10 -5.19 -15.68 -14.28
CA ALA A 10 -6.47 -15.88 -13.61
C ALA A 10 -7.47 -16.62 -14.50
N ILE A 11 -7.51 -16.35 -15.80
CA ILE A 11 -8.37 -17.09 -16.75
C ILE A 11 -7.95 -18.55 -16.84
N ILE A 12 -6.64 -18.82 -16.90
CA ILE A 12 -6.10 -20.19 -16.93
C ILE A 12 -6.44 -20.94 -15.63
N LEU A 13 -6.25 -20.30 -14.48
CA LEU A 13 -6.47 -20.90 -13.16
C LEU A 13 -7.96 -20.99 -12.79
N ARG A 14 -8.83 -20.16 -13.38
CA ARG A 14 -10.26 -20.06 -13.05
C ARG A 14 -10.93 -21.41 -12.97
N LYS A 15 -10.81 -22.26 -14.01
CA LYS A 15 -11.51 -23.55 -14.05
C LYS A 15 -11.12 -24.43 -12.87
N TYR A 16 -9.84 -24.47 -12.54
CA TYR A 16 -9.34 -25.25 -11.41
C TYR A 16 -9.80 -24.64 -10.07
N SER A 17 -9.49 -23.36 -9.83
CA SER A 17 -9.66 -22.73 -8.52
C SER A 17 -11.12 -22.38 -8.19
N VAL A 18 -11.92 -21.99 -9.19
CA VAL A 18 -13.31 -21.54 -9.00
C VAL A 18 -14.30 -22.69 -9.13
N GLU A 19 -14.12 -23.57 -10.13
CA GLU A 19 -15.07 -24.65 -10.43
C GLU A 19 -14.65 -25.98 -9.78
N HIS A 20 -13.45 -26.50 -10.05
CA HIS A 20 -13.04 -27.83 -9.55
C HIS A 20 -12.80 -27.85 -8.05
N MET A 21 -12.25 -26.77 -7.48
CA MET A 21 -12.01 -26.63 -6.04
C MET A 21 -13.19 -26.04 -5.29
N HIS A 22 -14.36 -25.90 -5.94
CA HIS A 22 -15.56 -25.43 -5.26
C HIS A 22 -15.96 -26.38 -4.12
N GLY A 23 -16.20 -25.82 -2.93
CA GLY A 23 -16.50 -26.58 -1.71
C GLY A 23 -15.26 -26.95 -0.89
N ARG A 24 -14.06 -26.88 -1.48
CA ARG A 24 -12.77 -26.99 -0.75
C ARG A 24 -12.17 -25.63 -0.45
N TYR A 25 -12.18 -24.74 -1.43
CA TYR A 25 -11.74 -23.36 -1.22
C TYR A 25 -12.87 -22.52 -0.62
N PRO A 26 -12.68 -21.92 0.58
CA PRO A 26 -13.72 -21.19 1.28
C PRO A 26 -14.04 -19.83 0.64
N PHE A 27 -13.04 -19.13 0.09
CA PHE A 27 -13.17 -17.79 -0.50
C PHE A 27 -13.97 -16.81 0.40
N PRO A 28 -13.54 -16.55 1.64
CA PRO A 28 -14.34 -15.82 2.62
C PRO A 28 -14.67 -14.39 2.18
N GLY A 29 -13.75 -13.71 1.50
CA GLY A 29 -13.95 -12.36 0.98
C GLY A 29 -14.99 -12.34 -0.15
N SER A 30 -14.90 -13.28 -1.09
CA SER A 30 -15.88 -13.40 -2.17
C SER A 30 -17.27 -13.74 -1.63
N LEU A 31 -17.38 -14.53 -0.54
CA LEU A 31 -18.67 -14.87 0.09
C LEU A 31 -19.32 -13.62 0.66
N ALA A 32 -18.57 -12.85 1.45
CA ALA A 32 -19.04 -11.58 2.00
C ALA A 32 -19.49 -10.61 0.89
N THR A 33 -18.70 -10.47 -0.17
CA THR A 33 -19.08 -9.63 -1.33
C THR A 33 -20.37 -10.12 -2.00
N THR A 34 -20.57 -11.44 -2.07
CA THR A 34 -21.78 -12.03 -2.64
C THR A 34 -23.01 -11.71 -1.78
N GLU A 35 -22.90 -11.89 -0.47
CA GLU A 35 -23.98 -11.54 0.49
C GLU A 35 -24.31 -10.05 0.45
N ILE A 36 -23.30 -9.19 0.31
CA ILE A 36 -23.48 -7.74 0.18
C ILE A 36 -24.17 -7.39 -1.14
N LEU A 37 -23.79 -8.01 -2.26
CA LEU A 37 -24.45 -7.75 -3.55
C LEU A 37 -25.91 -8.23 -3.55
N LEU A 38 -26.19 -9.35 -2.87
CA LEU A 38 -27.56 -9.87 -2.71
C LEU A 38 -28.41 -9.01 -1.76
N SER A 39 -27.83 -8.48 -0.69
CA SER A 39 -28.53 -7.59 0.27
C SER A 39 -28.58 -6.12 -0.18
N GLY A 40 -27.66 -5.70 -1.05
CA GLY A 40 -27.50 -4.35 -1.58
C GLY A 40 -28.41 -3.99 -2.75
N ASP A 41 -29.21 -4.95 -3.24
CA ASP A 41 -30.19 -4.76 -4.33
C ASP A 41 -31.38 -3.84 -3.94
N GLN A 42 -31.30 -3.13 -2.80
CA GLN A 42 -32.34 -2.23 -2.27
C GLN A 42 -32.03 -0.72 -2.37
N GLY A 43 -31.14 -0.29 -3.28
CA GLY A 43 -31.22 1.06 -3.85
C GLY A 43 -30.07 2.02 -3.51
N GLY A 44 -29.81 2.94 -4.44
CA GLY A 44 -28.65 3.84 -4.55
C GLY A 44 -28.37 4.83 -3.40
N LYS A 45 -28.87 4.58 -2.18
CA LYS A 45 -28.53 5.34 -0.96
C LYS A 45 -27.03 5.28 -0.66
N SER A 46 -26.36 4.15 -0.90
CA SER A 46 -24.92 4.00 -0.71
C SER A 46 -24.11 4.94 -1.60
N LEU A 47 -24.52 5.13 -2.86
CA LEU A 47 -23.86 6.05 -3.78
C LEU A 47 -23.99 7.51 -3.31
N LYS A 48 -25.16 7.91 -2.80
CA LYS A 48 -25.36 9.25 -2.24
C LYS A 48 -24.42 9.50 -1.05
N ILE A 49 -24.26 8.51 -0.17
CA ILE A 49 -23.34 8.63 0.98
C ILE A 49 -21.92 8.91 0.49
N ILE A 50 -21.42 8.14 -0.48
CA ILE A 50 -20.08 8.29 -1.04
C ILE A 50 -19.91 9.68 -1.67
N ILE A 51 -20.85 10.13 -2.52
CA ILE A 51 -20.75 11.43 -3.18
C ILE A 51 -20.71 12.59 -2.17
N TYR A 52 -21.62 12.60 -1.19
CA TYR A 52 -21.65 13.65 -0.18
C TYR A 52 -20.40 13.65 0.69
N SER A 53 -19.91 12.48 1.13
CA SER A 53 -18.68 12.43 1.91
C SER A 53 -17.46 12.81 1.07
N SER A 54 -17.40 12.43 -0.22
CA SER A 54 -16.36 12.89 -1.14
C SER A 54 -16.32 14.40 -1.31
N LEU A 55 -17.48 15.06 -1.41
CA LEU A 55 -17.50 16.52 -1.49
C LEU A 55 -17.00 17.16 -0.20
N VAL A 56 -17.47 16.70 0.96
CA VAL A 56 -17.06 17.27 2.26
C VAL A 56 -15.57 17.08 2.53
N GLY A 57 -15.08 15.83 2.42
CA GLY A 57 -13.66 15.53 2.66
C GLY A 57 -12.76 16.14 1.59
N GLY A 58 -13.16 16.06 0.32
CA GLY A 58 -12.39 16.62 -0.79
C GLY A 58 -12.26 18.13 -0.72
N LEU A 59 -13.34 18.87 -0.42
CA LEU A 59 -13.27 20.33 -0.30
C LEU A 59 -12.45 20.77 0.92
N ALA A 60 -12.52 20.04 2.04
CA ALA A 60 -11.68 20.32 3.20
C ALA A 60 -10.19 20.09 2.89
N ASP A 61 -9.84 18.96 2.29
CA ASP A 61 -8.46 18.66 1.88
C ASP A 61 -7.97 19.64 0.80
N PHE A 62 -8.83 20.01 -0.16
CA PHE A 62 -8.51 21.03 -1.18
C PHE A 62 -8.25 22.41 -0.57
N ALA A 63 -9.11 22.84 0.36
CA ALA A 63 -8.96 24.11 1.04
C ALA A 63 -7.64 24.21 1.81
N THR A 64 -7.28 23.10 2.47
CA THR A 64 -6.01 22.95 3.19
C THR A 64 -4.83 23.03 2.23
N ASN A 65 -4.83 22.19 1.18
CA ASN A 65 -3.66 21.96 0.34
C ASN A 65 -3.46 23.02 -0.75
N SER A 66 -4.53 23.68 -1.22
CA SER A 66 -4.44 24.69 -2.27
C SER A 66 -4.35 26.11 -1.73
N PHE A 67 -5.15 26.46 -0.72
CA PHE A 67 -5.25 27.86 -0.25
C PHE A 67 -4.52 28.12 1.07
N GLY A 68 -4.09 27.09 1.79
CA GLY A 68 -3.43 27.26 3.09
C GLY A 68 -4.30 27.97 4.13
N TRP A 69 -5.63 27.85 4.05
CA TRP A 69 -6.56 28.52 4.98
C TRP A 69 -6.32 28.14 6.45
N TRP A 70 -5.75 26.96 6.70
CA TRP A 70 -5.22 26.51 7.97
C TRP A 70 -4.00 25.61 7.74
N ASN A 71 -3.21 25.38 8.79
CA ASN A 71 -2.08 24.47 8.71
C ASN A 71 -2.56 23.04 8.50
N SER A 72 -1.96 22.32 7.53
CA SER A 72 -2.26 20.91 7.27
C SER A 72 -1.86 19.99 8.43
N VAL A 73 -0.90 20.44 9.24
CA VAL A 73 -0.42 19.74 10.43
C VAL A 73 -0.57 20.63 11.65
N PHE A 74 -1.34 20.18 12.63
CA PHE A 74 -1.34 20.73 13.97
C PHE A 74 -0.17 20.15 14.77
N THR A 75 0.56 21.00 15.49
CA THR A 75 1.72 20.58 16.28
C THR A 75 1.65 21.15 17.70
N SER A 76 2.12 20.39 18.70
CA SER A 76 2.20 20.84 20.09
C SER A 76 3.13 22.04 20.32
N ARG A 77 3.82 22.55 19.29
CA ARG A 77 4.67 23.75 19.36
C ARG A 77 3.86 25.05 19.49
N PHE A 78 2.55 25.01 19.24
CA PHE A 78 1.65 26.16 19.37
C PHE A 78 1.73 26.89 20.72
N TRP A 79 2.00 26.15 21.80
CA TRP A 79 2.01 26.66 23.17
C TRP A 79 3.41 26.51 23.79
N ALA A 80 3.80 27.48 24.63
CA ALA A 80 5.18 27.60 25.14
C ALA A 80 5.70 26.34 25.87
N LEU A 81 4.84 25.61 26.58
CA LEU A 81 5.22 24.36 27.24
C LEU A 81 5.50 23.23 26.24
N GLY A 82 4.75 23.15 25.14
CA GLY A 82 5.00 22.17 24.10
C GLY A 82 6.24 22.48 23.26
N GLU A 83 6.55 23.76 23.05
CA GLU A 83 7.84 24.17 22.45
C GLU A 83 9.02 23.83 23.36
N GLN A 84 8.90 24.04 24.67
CA GLN A 84 9.93 23.63 25.64
C GLN A 84 10.12 22.11 25.69
N LEU A 85 9.03 21.33 25.63
CA LEU A 85 9.10 19.87 25.57
C LEU A 85 9.73 19.38 24.25
N ALA A 86 9.40 20.01 23.13
CA ALA A 86 9.96 19.67 21.83
C ALA A 86 11.45 20.03 21.71
N SER A 87 11.85 21.20 22.21
CA SER A 87 13.24 21.66 22.13
C SER A 87 14.16 20.95 23.13
N LYS A 88 13.72 20.79 24.39
CA LYS A 88 14.56 20.26 25.48
C LYS A 88 14.49 18.75 25.63
N TYR A 89 13.31 18.15 25.48
CA TYR A 89 13.09 16.71 25.66
C TYR A 89 12.82 15.97 24.36
N LYS A 90 12.83 16.68 23.22
CA LYS A 90 12.56 16.12 21.88
C LYS A 90 11.20 15.41 21.79
N PHE A 91 10.25 15.79 22.65
CA PHE A 91 8.92 15.23 22.72
C PHE A 91 7.95 16.09 21.90
N LEU A 92 7.43 15.53 20.80
CA LEU A 92 6.53 16.21 19.88
C LEU A 92 5.20 15.46 19.79
N PHE A 93 4.10 16.21 19.70
CA PHE A 93 2.81 15.68 19.29
C PHE A 93 2.34 16.44 18.05
N SER A 94 1.97 15.70 17.01
CA SER A 94 1.50 16.27 15.75
C SER A 94 0.32 15.48 15.19
N VAL A 95 -0.58 16.18 14.49
CA VAL A 95 -1.79 15.63 13.88
C VAL A 95 -1.99 16.28 12.52
N ASN A 96 -1.95 15.48 11.46
CA ASN A 96 -2.40 15.90 10.13
C ASN A 96 -3.93 15.89 10.08
N ILE A 97 -4.50 16.93 9.47
CA ILE A 97 -5.92 17.26 9.56
C ILE A 97 -6.72 16.77 8.35
N GLU A 98 -6.05 16.15 7.38
CA GLU A 98 -6.68 15.64 6.17
C GLU A 98 -7.73 14.58 6.48
N ALA A 99 -8.90 14.76 5.88
CA ALA A 99 -10.02 13.84 5.96
C ALA A 99 -9.63 12.43 5.48
N THR A 100 -8.71 12.36 4.51
CA THR A 100 -8.20 11.11 3.95
C THR A 100 -7.51 10.23 5.00
N VAL A 101 -6.64 10.79 5.85
CA VAL A 101 -5.90 10.00 6.84
C VAL A 101 -6.81 9.49 7.96
N LEU A 102 -7.76 10.32 8.39
CA LEU A 102 -8.83 9.91 9.32
C LEU A 102 -9.65 8.74 8.75
N ALA A 103 -10.02 8.83 7.48
CA ALA A 103 -10.81 7.81 6.80
C ALA A 103 -10.07 6.47 6.66
N ILE A 104 -8.76 6.50 6.36
CA ILE A 104 -7.90 5.31 6.35
C ILE A 104 -7.84 4.69 7.75
N GLY A 105 -7.78 5.52 8.80
CA GLY A 105 -7.81 5.07 10.20
C GLY A 105 -9.09 4.29 10.53
N TYR A 106 -10.24 4.83 10.12
CA TYR A 106 -11.53 4.17 10.30
C TYR A 106 -11.59 2.80 9.59
N MET A 107 -11.12 2.72 8.34
CA MET A 107 -11.11 1.46 7.58
C MET A 107 -10.14 0.43 8.14
N THR A 108 -9.01 0.89 8.68
CA THR A 108 -7.99 0.03 9.30
C THR A 108 -8.48 -0.56 10.63
N GLY A 109 -9.34 0.18 11.33
CA GLY A 109 -9.90 -0.20 12.63
C GLY A 109 -8.91 -0.02 13.79
N LEU A 110 -9.46 0.08 15.01
CA LEU A 110 -8.68 0.43 16.20
C LEU A 110 -7.50 -0.50 16.47
N ARG A 111 -7.66 -1.81 16.29
CA ARG A 111 -6.62 -2.78 16.63
C ARG A 111 -5.33 -2.53 15.84
N TYR A 112 -5.43 -2.38 14.53
CA TYR A 112 -4.27 -2.14 13.67
C TYR A 112 -3.79 -0.70 13.77
N ALA A 113 -4.70 0.28 13.84
CA ALA A 113 -4.35 1.69 14.02
C ALA A 113 -3.57 1.92 15.33
N ALA A 114 -3.94 1.25 16.42
CA ALA A 114 -3.21 1.30 17.70
C ALA A 114 -1.81 0.71 17.61
N ILE A 115 -1.60 -0.39 16.85
CA ILE A 115 -0.26 -0.97 16.65
C ILE A 115 0.62 -0.03 15.83
N ILE A 116 0.07 0.59 14.78
CA ILE A 116 0.79 1.59 13.98
C ILE A 116 1.16 2.79 14.86
N ALA A 117 0.20 3.32 15.61
CA ALA A 117 0.47 4.41 16.55
C ALA A 117 1.53 4.02 17.59
N ALA A 118 1.47 2.82 18.17
CA ALA A 118 2.47 2.33 19.12
C ALA A 118 3.87 2.29 18.52
N GLY A 119 4.03 1.88 17.25
CA GLY A 119 5.31 1.94 16.54
C GLY A 119 5.83 3.37 16.39
N SER A 120 4.94 4.32 16.09
CA SER A 120 5.27 5.74 16.03
C SER A 120 5.67 6.31 17.39
N LEU A 121 4.90 6.03 18.44
CA LEU A 121 5.21 6.47 19.80
C LEU A 121 6.52 5.86 20.29
N PHE A 122 6.80 4.60 19.96
CA PHE A 122 8.09 3.97 20.27
C PHE A 122 9.25 4.67 19.54
N GLY A 123 9.08 5.02 18.27
CA GLY A 123 10.09 5.79 17.53
C GLY A 123 10.32 7.18 18.14
N TRP A 124 9.25 7.95 18.27
CA TRP A 124 9.32 9.37 18.62
C TRP A 124 9.54 9.64 20.11
N TRP A 125 8.93 8.85 21.00
CA TRP A 125 8.97 9.08 22.44
C TRP A 125 9.93 8.17 23.19
N PHE A 126 10.45 7.12 22.54
CA PHE A 126 11.45 6.24 23.16
C PHE A 126 12.78 6.27 22.39
N LEU A 127 12.82 5.92 21.10
CA LEU A 127 14.10 5.86 20.37
C LEU A 127 14.78 7.22 20.19
N ILE A 128 14.04 8.29 19.84
CA ILE A 128 14.64 9.63 19.68
C ILE A 128 15.28 10.10 20.99
N PRO A 129 14.57 10.11 22.15
CA PRO A 129 15.20 10.47 23.42
C PRO A 129 16.36 9.55 23.81
N LEU A 130 16.25 8.24 23.53
CA LEU A 130 17.32 7.28 23.81
C LEU A 130 18.58 7.57 22.98
N ILE A 131 18.44 7.83 21.68
CA ILE A 131 19.56 8.20 20.81
C ILE A 131 20.19 9.51 21.28
N ASN A 132 19.37 10.50 21.67
CA ASN A 132 19.85 11.77 22.20
C ASN A 132 20.56 11.62 23.56
N PHE A 133 20.15 10.67 24.41
CA PHE A 133 20.80 10.40 25.69
C PHE A 133 22.20 9.80 25.52
N PHE A 134 22.38 8.88 24.57
CA PHE A 134 23.67 8.27 24.26
C PHE A 134 24.53 9.07 23.27
N ALA A 135 24.08 10.27 22.87
CA ALA A 135 24.73 11.13 21.89
C ALA A 135 25.94 11.93 22.42
N GLU A 136 26.23 11.90 23.73
CA GLU A 136 27.33 12.68 24.29
C GLU A 136 28.68 12.25 23.69
N GLY A 137 29.29 13.15 22.91
CA GLY A 137 30.64 13.02 22.37
C GLY A 137 30.81 12.25 21.06
N GLN A 138 29.74 11.73 20.44
CA GLN A 138 29.85 10.95 19.19
C GLN A 138 29.49 11.78 17.95
N THR A 139 30.49 12.03 17.10
CA THR A 139 30.32 12.55 15.74
C THR A 139 30.12 11.38 14.78
N LEU A 140 28.89 10.95 14.58
CA LEU A 140 28.57 9.90 13.60
C LEU A 140 28.10 10.55 12.30
N GLN A 141 28.71 10.14 11.18
CA GLN A 141 28.39 10.65 9.86
C GLN A 141 26.89 10.54 9.58
N SER A 142 26.24 11.70 9.37
CA SER A 142 24.92 11.75 8.74
C SER A 142 25.04 11.26 7.30
N SER A 143 23.99 10.64 6.75
CA SER A 143 23.94 10.11 5.38
C SER A 143 24.22 11.15 4.28
N THR A 144 24.33 12.43 4.65
CA THR A 144 24.64 13.59 3.79
C THR A 144 26.07 14.14 3.95
N ASN A 145 27.04 13.40 4.51
CA ASN A 145 28.44 13.84 4.66
C ASN A 145 28.64 15.16 5.47
N THR A 146 27.63 15.61 6.21
CA THR A 146 27.73 16.79 7.09
C THR A 146 27.90 16.32 8.53
N VAL A 147 29.03 16.68 9.15
CA VAL A 147 29.32 16.35 10.56
C VAL A 147 28.60 17.35 11.46
N ILE A 148 27.39 17.00 11.90
CA ILE A 148 26.65 17.72 12.94
C ILE A 148 26.71 16.87 14.21
N LEU A 149 26.98 17.47 15.36
CA LEU A 149 26.89 16.77 16.65
C LEU A 149 25.45 16.27 16.85
N LEU A 150 25.26 15.01 17.25
CA LEU A 150 23.92 14.44 17.48
C LEU A 150 23.06 15.28 18.44
N LYS A 151 23.69 15.96 19.40
CA LYS A 151 23.04 16.86 20.37
C LYS A 151 22.32 18.05 19.72
N ASP A 152 22.86 18.56 18.61
CA ASP A 152 22.36 19.77 17.96
C ASP A 152 21.27 19.45 16.92
N MET A 153 21.02 18.16 16.64
CA MET A 153 19.96 17.73 15.73
C MET A 153 18.56 17.97 16.33
N SER A 154 17.64 18.42 15.48
CA SER A 154 16.21 18.48 15.79
C SER A 154 15.60 17.07 15.93
N PRO A 155 14.47 16.91 16.66
CA PRO A 155 13.76 15.62 16.71
C PRO A 155 13.46 15.07 15.32
N GLU A 156 13.11 15.95 14.38
CA GLU A 156 12.78 15.56 13.01
C GLU A 156 14.01 15.07 12.23
N GLU A 157 15.19 15.63 12.48
CA GLU A 157 16.45 15.17 11.89
C GLU A 157 16.87 13.82 12.47
N LEU A 158 16.76 13.63 13.79
CA LEU A 158 17.01 12.34 14.43
C LEU A 158 16.06 11.26 13.88
N PHE A 159 14.79 11.63 13.68
CA PHE A 159 13.82 10.75 13.05
C PHE A 159 14.23 10.38 11.63
N ARG A 160 14.50 11.38 10.76
CA ARG A 160 14.84 11.15 9.35
C ARG A 160 16.13 10.37 9.14
N ASN A 161 17.15 10.63 9.95
CA ASN A 161 18.50 10.11 9.76
C ASN A 161 18.79 8.83 10.54
N TYR A 162 17.95 8.44 11.51
CA TYR A 162 18.17 7.23 12.31
C TYR A 162 16.92 6.37 12.44
N VAL A 163 15.88 6.88 13.11
CA VAL A 163 14.67 6.09 13.42
C VAL A 163 13.99 5.58 12.15
N ARG A 164 13.95 6.39 11.10
CA ARG A 164 13.40 6.02 9.79
C ARG A 164 14.16 4.85 9.16
N TYR A 165 15.49 4.78 9.30
CA TYR A 165 16.26 3.62 8.82
C TYR A 165 15.99 2.37 9.67
N ILE A 166 15.82 2.50 10.99
CA ILE A 166 15.37 1.37 11.83
C ILE A 166 13.98 0.90 11.37
N GLY A 167 13.06 1.82 11.10
CA GLY A 167 11.74 1.54 10.52
C GLY A 167 11.81 0.82 9.18
N ILE A 168 12.70 1.25 8.27
CA ILE A 168 12.98 0.54 7.00
C ILE A 168 13.41 -0.90 7.24
N GLY A 169 14.34 -1.13 8.19
CA GLY A 169 14.79 -2.48 8.55
C GLY A 169 13.66 -3.35 9.10
N THR A 170 12.82 -2.77 9.97
CA THR A 170 11.62 -3.45 10.50
C THR A 170 10.63 -3.79 9.38
N LEU A 171 10.37 -2.88 8.45
CA LEU A 171 9.49 -3.10 7.30
C LEU A 171 10.01 -4.21 6.38
N ALA A 172 11.29 -4.17 6.02
CA ALA A 172 11.92 -5.19 5.19
C ALA A 172 11.84 -6.58 5.83
N MET A 173 12.21 -6.70 7.11
CA MET A 173 12.15 -7.99 7.82
C MET A 173 10.70 -8.47 8.03
N SER A 174 9.75 -7.57 8.25
CA SER A 174 8.32 -7.91 8.30
C SER A 174 7.83 -8.53 6.99
N GLY A 175 8.32 -8.02 5.85
CA GLY A 175 8.07 -8.62 4.54
C GLY A 175 8.61 -10.06 4.45
N ILE A 176 9.87 -10.27 4.87
CA ILE A 176 10.51 -11.60 4.90
C ILE A 176 9.74 -12.58 5.80
N LEU A 177 9.40 -12.16 7.03
CA LEU A 177 8.61 -12.96 7.96
C LEU A 177 7.22 -13.32 7.41
N GLY A 178 6.59 -12.38 6.69
CA GLY A 178 5.33 -12.62 5.99
C GLY A 178 5.44 -13.74 4.96
N VAL A 179 6.54 -13.80 4.21
CA VAL A 179 6.83 -14.91 3.28
C VAL A 179 7.00 -16.22 4.03
N PHE A 180 7.80 -16.24 5.11
CA PHE A 180 8.02 -17.45 5.90
C PHE A 180 6.71 -18.04 6.43
N LYS A 181 5.80 -17.21 6.95
CA LYS A 181 4.48 -17.64 7.42
C LYS A 181 3.58 -18.18 6.31
N MET A 182 3.78 -17.73 5.08
CA MET A 182 2.99 -18.13 3.91
C MET A 182 3.58 -19.33 3.16
N THR A 183 4.80 -19.78 3.52
CA THR A 183 5.46 -20.98 2.96
C THR A 183 4.55 -22.21 2.80
N PRO A 184 3.72 -22.63 3.78
CA PRO A 184 2.87 -23.80 3.58
C PRO A 184 1.83 -23.60 2.46
N PHE A 185 1.24 -22.41 2.37
CA PHE A 185 0.30 -22.07 1.29
C PHE A 185 1.00 -22.01 -0.06
N ILE A 186 2.21 -21.44 -0.09
CA ILE A 186 3.07 -21.43 -1.28
C ILE A 186 3.32 -22.86 -1.75
N ALA A 187 3.74 -23.76 -0.86
CA ALA A 187 4.03 -25.16 -1.20
C ALA A 187 2.81 -25.92 -1.76
N ILE A 188 1.63 -25.71 -1.17
CA ILE A 188 0.37 -26.27 -1.67
C ILE A 188 0.07 -25.72 -3.08
N ALA A 189 0.22 -24.41 -3.28
CA ALA A 189 0.00 -23.76 -4.56
C ALA A 189 0.89 -24.37 -5.66
N PHE A 190 2.19 -24.53 -5.39
CA PHE A 190 3.11 -25.17 -6.33
C PHE A 190 2.67 -26.59 -6.68
N LYS A 191 2.28 -27.41 -5.70
CA LYS A 191 1.78 -28.77 -5.95
C LYS A 191 0.52 -28.78 -6.82
N ASP A 192 -0.42 -27.87 -6.54
CA ASP A 192 -1.67 -27.74 -7.27
C ASP A 192 -1.46 -27.22 -8.70
N ALA A 193 -0.51 -26.30 -8.90
CA ALA A 193 -0.13 -25.79 -10.23
C ALA A 193 0.38 -26.91 -11.15
N PHE A 194 1.31 -27.73 -10.66
CA PHE A 194 1.85 -28.86 -11.43
C PHE A 194 0.79 -29.95 -11.68
N ALA A 195 -0.10 -30.21 -10.72
CA ALA A 195 -1.20 -31.16 -10.90
C ALA A 195 -2.27 -30.66 -11.90
N GLY A 196 -2.54 -29.35 -11.91
CA GLY A 196 -3.50 -28.71 -12.81
C GLY A 196 -3.07 -28.71 -14.28
N LEU A 197 -1.77 -28.53 -14.56
CA LEU A 197 -1.22 -28.63 -15.91
C LEU A 197 -1.37 -30.04 -16.51
N SER A 198 -1.29 -31.08 -15.68
CA SER A 198 -1.38 -32.49 -16.11
C SER A 198 -2.80 -32.93 -16.48
N LYS A 199 -3.85 -32.32 -15.91
CA LYS A 199 -5.24 -32.78 -16.03
C LYS A 199 -6.13 -31.97 -16.99
N ALA A 200 -5.56 -31.06 -17.77
CA ALA A 200 -6.29 -30.17 -18.69
C ALA A 200 -6.73 -30.84 -20.02
N ARG A 201 -7.33 -32.03 -19.96
CA ARG A 201 -8.03 -32.66 -21.10
C ARG A 201 -9.42 -33.14 -20.66
N THR A 202 -10.44 -32.33 -20.93
CA THR A 202 -11.84 -32.80 -20.93
C THR A 202 -12.59 -32.22 -22.14
N PRO A 203 -13.48 -32.99 -22.78
CA PRO A 203 -14.01 -32.67 -24.11
C PRO A 203 -15.04 -31.53 -24.09
N ARG A 204 -15.21 -30.90 -25.26
CA ARG A 204 -16.27 -29.94 -25.59
C ARG A 204 -17.66 -30.57 -25.38
N ARG A 205 -18.32 -30.23 -24.26
CA ARG A 205 -19.79 -30.24 -24.15
C ARG A 205 -20.28 -28.79 -24.16
N GLU A 206 -21.52 -28.57 -24.58
CA GLU A 206 -22.12 -27.24 -24.68
C GLU A 206 -21.81 -26.38 -23.45
N VAL A 207 -21.04 -25.32 -23.67
CA VAL A 207 -20.55 -24.48 -22.59
C VAL A 207 -21.68 -23.56 -22.16
N LEU A 208 -22.26 -23.88 -20.99
CA LEU A 208 -23.16 -23.00 -20.23
C LEU A 208 -22.62 -21.56 -20.25
N ARG A 209 -23.51 -20.57 -20.37
CA ARG A 209 -23.14 -19.14 -20.40
C ARG A 209 -22.16 -18.77 -19.26
N THR A 210 -22.38 -19.32 -18.07
CA THR A 210 -21.57 -19.10 -16.85
C THR A 210 -20.18 -19.72 -16.89
N ARG A 211 -19.88 -20.54 -17.91
CA ARG A 211 -18.58 -21.20 -18.10
C ARG A 211 -17.83 -20.73 -19.35
N ARG A 212 -18.34 -19.72 -20.05
CA ARG A 212 -17.70 -19.14 -21.24
C ARG A 212 -16.63 -18.13 -20.84
N ASP A 213 -15.38 -18.47 -21.08
CA ASP A 213 -14.21 -17.58 -21.00
C ASP A 213 -13.91 -16.91 -22.35
N ILE A 214 -13.00 -15.94 -22.32
CA ILE A 214 -12.29 -15.48 -23.53
C ILE A 214 -11.53 -16.67 -24.15
N PRO A 215 -11.49 -16.79 -25.49
CA PRO A 215 -10.74 -17.84 -26.17
C PRO A 215 -9.28 -17.98 -25.73
N THR A 216 -8.83 -19.21 -25.51
CA THR A 216 -7.47 -19.52 -25.03
C THR A 216 -6.37 -18.95 -25.92
N PHE A 217 -6.60 -18.83 -27.24
CA PHE A 217 -5.61 -18.25 -28.15
C PHE A 217 -5.35 -16.76 -27.86
N LEU A 218 -6.37 -16.00 -27.45
CA LEU A 218 -6.21 -14.60 -27.06
C LEU A 218 -5.46 -14.51 -25.73
N VAL A 219 -5.74 -15.42 -24.79
CA VAL A 219 -5.02 -15.50 -23.50
C VAL A 219 -3.54 -15.81 -23.72
N ALA A 220 -3.24 -16.80 -24.55
CA ALA A 220 -1.87 -17.12 -24.94
C ALA A 220 -1.20 -15.95 -25.68
N GLY A 221 -1.95 -15.27 -26.57
CA GLY A 221 -1.49 -14.07 -27.26
C GLY A 221 -1.10 -12.94 -26.29
N ILE A 222 -1.85 -12.72 -25.21
CA ILE A 222 -1.51 -11.72 -24.18
C ILE A 222 -0.18 -12.08 -23.47
N ILE A 223 0.02 -13.36 -23.12
CA ILE A 223 1.25 -13.82 -22.46
C ILE A 223 2.45 -13.65 -23.39
N VAL A 224 2.32 -14.08 -24.65
CA VAL A 224 3.38 -13.95 -25.66
C VAL A 224 3.68 -12.48 -25.96
N ALA A 225 2.65 -11.65 -26.12
CA ALA A 225 2.83 -10.21 -26.35
C ALA A 225 3.53 -9.52 -25.17
N ALA A 226 3.17 -9.87 -23.93
CA ALA A 226 3.85 -9.36 -22.75
C ALA A 226 5.31 -9.83 -22.66
N ALA A 227 5.61 -11.09 -23.00
CA ALA A 227 6.98 -11.60 -23.06
C ALA A 227 7.80 -10.87 -24.12
N ILE A 228 7.29 -10.73 -25.34
CA ILE A 228 7.96 -10.01 -26.44
C ILE A 228 8.21 -8.55 -26.05
N ALA A 229 7.20 -7.86 -25.51
CA ALA A 229 7.35 -6.48 -25.06
C ALA A 229 8.43 -6.35 -23.98
N PHE A 230 8.49 -7.29 -23.03
CA PHE A 230 9.51 -7.26 -21.98
C PHE A 230 10.92 -7.52 -22.54
N VAL A 231 11.09 -8.51 -23.42
CA VAL A 231 12.39 -8.76 -24.09
C VAL A 231 12.87 -7.50 -24.81
N ILE A 232 11.99 -6.82 -25.55
CA ILE A 232 12.33 -5.59 -26.28
C ILE A 232 12.75 -4.48 -25.31
N ILE A 233 11.98 -4.25 -24.24
CA ILE A 233 12.31 -3.23 -23.23
C ILE A 233 13.68 -3.49 -22.61
N ILE A 234 13.97 -4.74 -22.24
CA ILE A 234 15.26 -5.09 -21.62
C ILE A 234 16.40 -4.99 -22.65
N ARG A 235 16.20 -5.50 -23.86
CA ARG A 235 17.24 -5.53 -24.89
C ARG A 235 17.69 -4.14 -25.34
N TYR A 236 16.76 -3.23 -25.55
CA TYR A 236 17.06 -1.89 -26.05
C TYR A 236 17.27 -0.88 -24.94
N GLY A 237 16.81 -1.17 -23.71
CA GLY A 237 16.93 -0.26 -22.58
C GLY A 237 18.12 -0.54 -21.66
N TYR A 238 18.47 -1.81 -21.43
CA TYR A 238 19.32 -2.17 -20.27
C TYR A 238 20.34 -3.30 -20.52
N ALA A 239 20.07 -4.25 -21.41
CA ALA A 239 20.91 -5.43 -21.61
C ALA A 239 21.68 -5.40 -22.94
N ASP A 240 22.95 -5.77 -22.90
CA ASP A 240 23.84 -5.74 -24.06
C ASP A 240 23.58 -6.89 -25.03
N THR A 241 23.09 -8.03 -24.52
CA THR A 241 22.88 -9.25 -25.32
C THR A 241 21.42 -9.71 -25.33
N TRP A 242 21.06 -10.38 -26.44
CA TRP A 242 19.76 -11.04 -26.57
C TRP A 242 19.59 -12.19 -25.58
N LEU A 243 20.67 -12.91 -25.28
CA LEU A 243 20.63 -14.02 -24.33
C LEU A 243 20.27 -13.55 -22.92
N GLN A 244 20.89 -12.47 -22.43
CA GLN A 244 20.52 -11.86 -21.15
C GLN A 244 19.04 -11.46 -21.14
N SER A 245 18.58 -10.76 -22.18
CA SER A 245 17.19 -10.29 -22.29
C SER A 245 16.17 -11.44 -22.26
N LEU A 246 16.49 -12.56 -22.93
CA LEU A 246 15.66 -13.77 -22.94
C LEU A 246 15.65 -14.47 -21.58
N LEU A 247 16.80 -14.61 -20.92
CA LEU A 247 16.89 -15.24 -19.59
C LEU A 247 16.11 -14.45 -18.53
N ILE A 248 16.23 -13.12 -18.53
CA ILE A 248 15.51 -12.24 -17.61
C ILE A 248 14.00 -12.34 -17.86
N THR A 249 13.58 -12.35 -19.12
CA THR A 249 12.16 -12.52 -19.46
C THR A 249 11.66 -13.90 -19.07
N LEU A 250 12.45 -14.95 -19.23
CA LEU A 250 12.10 -16.30 -18.79
C LEU A 250 11.86 -16.33 -17.27
N VAL A 251 12.76 -15.73 -16.50
CA VAL A 251 12.59 -15.59 -15.04
C VAL A 251 11.32 -14.82 -14.70
N LEU A 252 11.01 -13.74 -15.42
CA LEU A 252 9.77 -12.98 -15.24
C LEU A 252 8.52 -13.82 -15.52
N ILE A 253 8.47 -14.54 -16.64
CA ILE A 253 7.28 -15.32 -17.03
C ILE A 253 7.08 -16.49 -16.06
N VAL A 254 8.14 -17.22 -15.73
CA VAL A 254 8.08 -18.33 -14.76
C VAL A 254 7.71 -17.78 -13.39
N GLY A 255 8.39 -16.74 -12.90
CA GLY A 255 8.15 -16.15 -11.60
C GLY A 255 6.74 -15.57 -11.47
N SER A 256 6.26 -14.84 -12.48
CA SER A 256 4.91 -14.27 -12.47
C SER A 256 3.81 -15.34 -12.50
N PHE A 257 4.00 -16.44 -13.24
CA PHE A 257 3.06 -17.57 -13.20
C PHE A 257 3.02 -18.22 -11.82
N LEU A 258 4.18 -18.58 -11.26
CA LEU A 258 4.27 -19.22 -9.95
C LEU A 258 3.64 -18.36 -8.85
N PHE A 259 3.91 -17.05 -8.86
CA PHE A 259 3.39 -16.11 -7.87
C PHE A 259 1.89 -15.85 -8.04
N SER A 260 1.38 -15.96 -9.26
CA SER A 260 -0.07 -15.89 -9.54
C SER A 260 -0.84 -17.05 -8.92
N VAL A 261 -0.24 -18.25 -8.88
CA VAL A 261 -0.81 -19.40 -8.18
C VAL A 261 -0.82 -19.19 -6.66
N VAL A 262 0.26 -18.62 -6.11
CA VAL A 262 0.33 -18.23 -4.69
C VAL A 262 -0.75 -17.19 -4.36
N GLY A 263 -0.91 -16.14 -5.16
CA GLY A 263 -1.94 -15.11 -4.95
C GLY A 263 -3.36 -15.73 -4.96
N THR A 264 -3.61 -16.62 -5.92
CA THR A 264 -4.90 -17.32 -6.05
C THR A 264 -5.24 -18.17 -4.83
N THR A 265 -4.29 -18.99 -4.36
CA THR A 265 -4.49 -19.84 -3.18
C THR A 265 -4.59 -19.03 -1.89
N SER A 266 -3.83 -17.94 -1.77
CA SER A 266 -3.92 -17.02 -0.62
C SER A 266 -5.31 -16.40 -0.50
N ILE A 267 -5.84 -15.80 -1.58
CA ILE A 267 -7.21 -15.26 -1.59
C ILE A 267 -8.25 -16.34 -1.27
N ALA A 268 -8.07 -17.55 -1.81
CA ALA A 268 -8.99 -18.64 -1.58
C ALA A 268 -9.12 -19.02 -0.10
N PHE A 269 -8.04 -18.97 0.68
CA PHE A 269 -8.05 -19.34 2.10
C PHE A 269 -8.25 -18.17 3.06
N THR A 270 -7.57 -17.04 2.84
CA THR A 270 -7.48 -15.95 3.83
C THR A 270 -8.12 -14.64 3.38
N ALA A 271 -8.62 -14.55 2.13
CA ALA A 271 -9.12 -13.32 1.51
C ALA A 271 -8.14 -12.13 1.53
N SER A 272 -6.86 -12.42 1.70
CA SER A 272 -5.78 -11.43 1.66
C SER A 272 -4.55 -12.03 1.01
N GLU A 273 -3.77 -11.19 0.34
CA GLU A 273 -2.55 -11.60 -0.34
C GLU A 273 -1.34 -10.99 0.36
N PRO A 274 -0.25 -11.75 0.56
CA PRO A 274 0.98 -11.25 1.17
C PRO A 274 1.81 -10.45 0.15
N VAL A 275 1.22 -9.45 -0.51
CA VAL A 275 1.84 -8.70 -1.61
C VAL A 275 3.17 -8.08 -1.15
N SER A 276 3.17 -7.38 -0.02
CA SER A 276 4.36 -6.68 0.50
C SER A 276 5.56 -7.61 0.71
N GLY A 277 5.34 -8.81 1.28
CA GLY A 277 6.41 -9.80 1.48
C GLY A 277 6.88 -10.44 0.17
N LEU A 278 5.94 -10.81 -0.70
CA LEU A 278 6.28 -11.42 -1.98
C LEU A 278 6.98 -10.46 -2.93
N THR A 279 6.71 -9.15 -2.86
CA THR A 279 7.50 -8.16 -3.60
C THR A 279 8.95 -8.16 -3.19
N LEU A 280 9.24 -8.23 -1.90
CA LEU A 280 10.63 -8.28 -1.43
C LEU A 280 11.33 -9.56 -1.88
N LEU A 281 10.64 -10.71 -1.83
CA LEU A 281 11.16 -11.97 -2.36
C LEU A 281 11.46 -11.87 -3.85
N THR A 282 10.57 -11.27 -4.64
CA THR A 282 10.81 -11.05 -6.09
C THR A 282 12.03 -10.18 -6.32
N LEU A 283 12.23 -9.14 -5.50
CA LEU A 283 13.38 -8.27 -5.61
C LEU A 283 14.68 -9.00 -5.31
N ILE A 284 14.72 -9.83 -4.27
CA ILE A 284 15.91 -10.61 -3.91
C ILE A 284 16.24 -11.65 -5.00
N ILE A 285 15.24 -12.43 -5.43
CA ILE A 285 15.41 -13.42 -6.51
C ILE A 285 15.81 -12.72 -7.81
N GLY A 286 15.19 -11.58 -8.11
CA GLY A 286 15.48 -10.76 -9.27
C GLY A 286 16.89 -10.20 -9.26
N ALA A 287 17.31 -9.62 -8.14
CA ALA A 287 18.67 -9.12 -7.95
C ALA A 287 19.69 -10.23 -8.17
N GLN A 288 19.48 -11.40 -7.55
CA GLN A 288 20.37 -12.55 -7.74
C GLN A 288 20.42 -13.03 -9.20
N ALA A 289 19.27 -13.06 -9.88
CA ALA A 289 19.20 -13.40 -11.30
C ALA A 289 19.88 -12.35 -12.20
N MET A 290 19.81 -11.06 -11.87
CA MET A 290 20.48 -10.02 -12.66
C MET A 290 22.00 -10.09 -12.46
N ILE A 291 22.45 -10.25 -11.22
CA ILE A 291 23.87 -10.41 -10.87
C ILE A 291 24.46 -11.62 -11.60
N SER A 292 23.75 -12.75 -11.67
CA SER A 292 24.24 -13.94 -12.39
C SER A 292 24.35 -13.76 -13.91
N THR A 293 23.59 -12.82 -14.48
CA THR A 293 23.67 -12.44 -15.90
C THR A 293 24.68 -11.30 -16.18
N GLY A 294 25.33 -10.76 -15.15
CA GLY A 294 26.30 -9.66 -15.26
C GLY A 294 25.68 -8.25 -15.23
N LEU A 295 24.37 -8.12 -15.01
CA LEU A 295 23.68 -6.83 -14.91
C LEU A 295 23.78 -6.30 -13.47
N VAL A 296 24.75 -5.41 -13.25
CA VAL A 296 25.01 -4.76 -11.96
C VAL A 296 24.85 -3.23 -12.05
N GLY A 297 24.88 -2.54 -10.90
CA GLY A 297 24.76 -1.08 -10.85
C GLY A 297 23.36 -0.58 -11.22
N ASN A 298 23.28 0.66 -11.71
CA ASN A 298 22.01 1.35 -11.93
C ASN A 298 21.11 0.64 -12.94
N ALA A 299 21.67 0.11 -14.04
CA ALA A 299 20.92 -0.65 -15.03
C ALA A 299 20.28 -1.89 -14.40
N GLY A 300 21.06 -2.65 -13.62
CA GLY A 300 20.55 -3.81 -12.88
C GLY A 300 19.42 -3.44 -11.90
N ILE A 301 19.58 -2.35 -11.12
CA ILE A 301 18.55 -1.88 -10.18
C ILE A 301 17.23 -1.62 -10.90
N VAL A 302 17.26 -0.91 -12.03
CA VAL A 302 16.06 -0.59 -12.80
C VAL A 302 15.41 -1.87 -13.35
N VAL A 303 16.20 -2.80 -13.88
CA VAL A 303 15.67 -4.08 -14.40
C VAL A 303 15.00 -4.90 -13.28
N VAL A 304 15.63 -5.00 -12.10
CA VAL A 304 15.06 -5.71 -10.94
C VAL A 304 13.73 -5.07 -10.52
N LEU A 305 13.67 -3.74 -10.45
CA LEU A 305 12.46 -3.00 -10.11
C LEU A 305 11.36 -3.17 -11.16
N LEU A 306 11.69 -3.13 -12.45
CA LEU A 306 10.74 -3.38 -13.55
C LEU A 306 10.18 -4.81 -13.49
N MET A 307 11.07 -5.79 -13.28
CA MET A 307 10.67 -7.19 -13.14
C MET A 307 9.74 -7.39 -11.94
N ALA A 308 10.12 -6.86 -10.77
CA ALA A 308 9.30 -6.95 -9.57
C ALA A 308 7.96 -6.24 -9.72
N SER A 309 7.92 -5.06 -10.34
CA SER A 309 6.67 -4.35 -10.63
C SER A 309 5.72 -5.20 -11.47
N VAL A 310 6.23 -5.87 -12.52
CA VAL A 310 5.42 -6.74 -13.38
C VAL A 310 4.93 -7.98 -12.62
N VAL A 311 5.82 -8.69 -11.92
CA VAL A 311 5.50 -9.91 -11.17
C VAL A 311 4.51 -9.62 -10.03
N CYS A 312 4.70 -8.54 -9.28
CA CYS A 312 3.82 -8.20 -8.15
C CYS A 312 2.46 -7.72 -8.62
N SER A 313 2.42 -6.90 -9.68
CA SER A 313 1.14 -6.51 -10.30
C SER A 313 0.40 -7.72 -10.87
N CYS A 314 1.13 -8.71 -11.37
CA CYS A 314 0.58 -9.96 -11.89
C CYS A 314 -0.02 -10.82 -10.77
N LEU A 315 0.71 -11.03 -9.68
CA LEU A 315 0.25 -11.72 -8.48
C LEU A 315 -1.03 -11.09 -7.95
N PHE A 316 -1.00 -9.77 -7.72
CA PHE A 316 -2.12 -9.03 -7.13
C PHE A 316 -3.36 -9.08 -8.02
N MET A 317 -3.17 -8.85 -9.32
CA MET A 317 -4.28 -8.89 -10.27
C MET A 317 -4.86 -10.29 -10.39
N THR A 318 -4.04 -11.34 -10.35
CA THR A 318 -4.52 -12.73 -10.45
C THR A 318 -5.42 -13.07 -9.27
N GLY A 319 -4.91 -12.93 -8.03
CA GLY A 319 -5.66 -13.39 -6.86
C GLY A 319 -6.96 -12.61 -6.66
N CYS A 320 -6.90 -11.27 -6.75
CA CYS A 320 -8.10 -10.43 -6.71
C CYS A 320 -9.10 -10.80 -7.80
N PHE A 321 -8.64 -11.01 -9.04
CA PHE A 321 -9.56 -11.32 -10.13
C PHE A 321 -10.15 -12.73 -10.02
N VAL A 322 -9.43 -13.73 -9.48
CA VAL A 322 -10.01 -15.04 -9.16
C VAL A 322 -11.06 -14.92 -8.07
N GLY A 323 -10.83 -14.07 -7.05
CA GLY A 323 -11.84 -13.73 -6.05
C GLY A 323 -13.09 -13.11 -6.67
N ASP A 324 -12.94 -12.14 -7.58
CA ASP A 324 -14.06 -11.54 -8.29
C ASP A 324 -14.79 -12.58 -9.16
N LEU A 325 -14.05 -13.45 -9.87
CA LEU A 325 -14.59 -14.54 -10.67
C LEU A 325 -15.34 -15.57 -9.82
N LYS A 326 -14.97 -15.74 -8.54
CA LYS A 326 -15.70 -16.59 -7.61
C LYS A 326 -17.04 -15.99 -7.20
N THR A 327 -17.09 -14.70 -6.89
CA THR A 327 -18.34 -13.96 -6.68
C THR A 327 -19.23 -14.04 -7.92
N ALA A 328 -18.65 -13.82 -9.10
CA ALA A 328 -19.36 -13.95 -10.38
C ALA A 328 -19.91 -15.37 -10.60
N PHE A 329 -19.19 -16.41 -10.17
CA PHE A 329 -19.65 -17.80 -10.23
C PHE A 329 -20.87 -18.04 -9.32
N TRP A 330 -20.86 -17.52 -8.09
CA TRP A 330 -22.02 -17.64 -7.19
C TRP A 330 -23.25 -16.84 -7.65
N LEU A 331 -23.04 -15.67 -8.25
CA LEU A 331 -24.11 -14.83 -8.80
C LEU A 331 -24.58 -15.26 -10.21
N GLY A 332 -23.95 -16.27 -10.82
CA GLY A 332 -24.30 -16.74 -12.17
C GLY A 332 -23.98 -15.72 -13.29
N ILE A 333 -22.95 -14.90 -13.12
CA ILE A 333 -22.51 -13.90 -14.12
C ILE A 333 -21.70 -14.59 -15.25
N THR A 334 -21.70 -13.99 -16.46
CA THR A 334 -20.88 -14.48 -17.60
C THR A 334 -19.41 -14.06 -17.45
N PRO A 335 -18.45 -14.99 -17.30
CA PRO A 335 -17.04 -14.66 -17.09
C PRO A 335 -16.42 -13.86 -18.22
N ARG A 336 -16.73 -14.19 -19.49
CA ARG A 336 -16.18 -13.51 -20.67
C ARG A 336 -16.37 -11.98 -20.63
N LYS A 337 -17.55 -11.49 -20.24
CA LYS A 337 -17.80 -10.03 -20.16
C LYS A 337 -16.89 -9.38 -19.12
N MET A 338 -16.77 -10.03 -17.97
CA MET A 338 -15.97 -9.56 -16.85
C MET A 338 -14.47 -9.54 -17.18
N GLN A 339 -13.98 -10.59 -17.86
CA GLN A 339 -12.59 -10.67 -18.33
C GLN A 339 -12.25 -9.56 -19.33
N THR A 340 -13.13 -9.28 -20.29
CA THR A 340 -12.91 -8.22 -21.27
C THR A 340 -12.88 -6.84 -20.60
N TRP A 341 -13.82 -6.55 -19.71
CA TRP A 341 -13.83 -5.28 -18.97
C TRP A 341 -12.64 -5.15 -18.02
N LYS A 342 -12.20 -6.24 -17.37
CA LYS A 342 -11.00 -6.21 -16.53
C LYS A 342 -9.75 -5.88 -17.34
N LEU A 343 -9.62 -6.42 -18.57
CA LEU A 343 -8.50 -6.08 -19.47
C LEU A 343 -8.50 -4.60 -19.86
N ILE A 344 -9.66 -4.05 -20.22
CA ILE A 344 -9.80 -2.61 -20.55
C ILE A 344 -9.43 -1.76 -19.33
N ASN A 345 -9.96 -2.10 -18.16
CA ASN A 345 -9.72 -1.38 -16.92
C ASN A 345 -8.24 -1.40 -16.52
N VAL A 346 -7.52 -2.53 -16.69
CA VAL A 346 -6.10 -2.59 -16.38
C VAL A 346 -5.27 -1.63 -17.23
N VAL A 347 -5.60 -1.48 -18.50
CA VAL A 347 -4.91 -0.53 -19.39
C VAL A 347 -5.20 0.91 -18.93
N LEU A 348 -6.47 1.25 -18.72
CA LEU A 348 -6.87 2.58 -18.27
C LEU A 348 -6.25 2.95 -16.92
N SER A 349 -6.34 2.06 -15.93
CA SER A 349 -5.76 2.26 -14.60
C SER A 349 -4.24 2.40 -14.64
N ALA A 350 -3.55 1.69 -15.54
CA ALA A 350 -2.09 1.85 -15.67
C ALA A 350 -1.71 3.27 -16.14
N PHE A 351 -2.41 3.82 -17.13
CA PHE A 351 -2.15 5.18 -17.61
C PHE A 351 -2.50 6.24 -16.56
N ILE A 352 -3.66 6.11 -15.90
CA ILE A 352 -4.09 7.04 -14.85
C ILE A 352 -3.10 7.01 -13.69
N SER A 353 -2.75 5.83 -13.18
CA SER A 353 -1.80 5.71 -12.06
C SER A 353 -0.41 6.25 -12.40
N ALA A 354 0.11 5.96 -13.60
CA ALA A 354 1.39 6.50 -14.05
C ALA A 354 1.35 8.04 -14.14
N GLY A 355 0.28 8.60 -14.74
CA GLY A 355 0.08 10.04 -14.85
C GLY A 355 0.02 10.74 -13.49
N VAL A 356 -0.74 10.18 -12.54
CA VAL A 356 -0.84 10.70 -11.17
C VAL A 356 0.51 10.68 -10.47
N VAL A 357 1.25 9.57 -10.54
CA VAL A 357 2.59 9.47 -9.93
C VAL A 357 3.54 10.49 -10.54
N MET A 358 3.49 10.74 -11.84
CA MET A 358 4.32 11.76 -12.50
C MET A 358 3.96 13.18 -12.05
N ILE A 359 2.67 13.49 -11.87
CA ILE A 359 2.23 14.80 -11.35
C ILE A 359 2.75 14.98 -9.92
N LEU A 360 2.55 13.99 -9.04
CA LEU A 360 3.01 14.04 -7.65
C LEU A 360 4.55 14.15 -7.57
N ALA A 361 5.27 13.42 -8.41
CA ALA A 361 6.73 13.48 -8.48
C ALA A 361 7.24 14.88 -8.84
N LYS A 362 6.57 15.57 -9.78
CA LYS A 362 6.91 16.95 -10.17
C LYS A 362 6.46 17.99 -9.15
N SER A 363 5.38 17.73 -8.43
CA SER A 363 4.79 18.69 -7.47
C SER A 363 5.56 18.70 -6.15
N TYR A 364 5.78 17.52 -5.58
CA TYR A 364 6.28 17.37 -4.21
C TYR A 364 7.58 16.54 -4.13
N GLY A 365 7.86 15.71 -5.14
CA GLY A 365 8.97 14.75 -5.08
C GLY A 365 8.77 13.63 -4.04
N PHE A 366 9.71 12.69 -3.99
CA PHE A 366 9.71 11.54 -3.05
C PHE A 366 10.96 11.48 -2.15
N THR A 367 11.87 12.44 -2.32
CA THR A 367 13.14 12.56 -1.59
C THR A 367 13.39 14.02 -1.22
N GLY A 368 14.03 14.26 -0.07
CA GLY A 368 14.30 15.61 0.44
C GLY A 368 13.27 16.11 1.47
N ALA A 369 13.45 17.36 1.90
CA ALA A 369 12.55 18.01 2.87
C ALA A 369 11.21 18.36 2.20
N GLY A 370 10.09 18.05 2.86
CA GLY A 370 8.74 18.30 2.33
C GLY A 370 8.25 17.32 1.26
N ALA A 371 9.04 16.30 0.91
CA ALA A 371 8.68 15.31 -0.09
C ALA A 371 7.66 14.27 0.42
N LEU A 372 6.89 13.70 -0.50
CA LEU A 372 5.91 12.65 -0.16
C LEU A 372 6.60 11.42 0.43
N VAL A 373 6.00 10.93 1.52
CA VAL A 373 6.52 9.77 2.23
C VAL A 373 6.12 8.49 1.48
N ALA A 374 7.11 7.71 1.03
CA ALA A 374 6.90 6.43 0.36
C ALA A 374 7.54 5.26 1.14
N PRO A 375 6.90 4.74 2.21
CA PRO A 375 7.48 3.71 3.09
C PRO A 375 7.87 2.43 2.38
N GLN A 376 6.94 1.91 1.58
CA GLN A 376 7.13 0.64 0.88
C GLN A 376 8.22 0.75 -0.20
N ALA A 377 8.24 1.84 -0.97
CA ALA A 377 9.27 2.08 -1.98
C ALA A 377 10.66 2.24 -1.36
N ASN A 378 10.77 2.95 -0.24
CA ASN A 378 12.04 3.13 0.46
C ASN A 378 12.52 1.83 1.14
N ALA A 379 11.61 1.00 1.65
CA ALA A 379 11.96 -0.33 2.14
C ALA A 379 12.52 -1.23 1.02
N MET A 380 11.91 -1.19 -0.17
CA MET A 380 12.42 -1.91 -1.33
C MET A 380 13.79 -1.37 -1.77
N ALA A 381 13.96 -0.04 -1.85
CA ALA A 381 15.23 0.58 -2.21
C ALA A 381 16.36 0.23 -1.24
N ALA A 382 16.07 0.18 0.07
CA ALA A 382 17.05 -0.17 1.10
C ALA A 382 17.59 -1.59 0.99
N VAL A 383 16.82 -2.52 0.40
CA VAL A 383 17.27 -3.89 0.15
C VAL A 383 17.97 -4.00 -1.20
N ILE A 384 17.43 -3.38 -2.25
CA ILE A 384 17.98 -3.53 -3.61
C ILE A 384 19.29 -2.77 -3.78
N ASN A 385 19.38 -1.52 -3.30
CA ASN A 385 20.54 -0.68 -3.56
C ASN A 385 21.83 -1.34 -3.06
N PRO A 386 21.93 -1.84 -1.81
CA PRO A 386 23.15 -2.48 -1.34
C PRO A 386 23.44 -3.79 -2.09
N LEU A 387 22.42 -4.58 -2.43
CA LEU A 387 22.58 -5.84 -3.16
C LEU A 387 23.14 -5.63 -4.58
N MET A 388 22.74 -4.56 -5.26
CA MET A 388 23.07 -4.33 -6.67
C MET A 388 24.25 -3.38 -6.92
N SER A 389 24.52 -2.46 -6.00
CA SER A 389 25.54 -1.42 -6.17
C SER A 389 26.78 -1.60 -5.29
N GLY A 390 26.74 -2.50 -4.30
CA GLY A 390 27.82 -2.68 -3.33
C GLY A 390 28.08 -1.45 -2.44
N GLN A 391 27.19 -0.44 -2.46
CA GLN A 391 27.31 0.75 -1.63
C GLN A 391 27.16 0.42 -0.13
N SER A 392 27.83 1.22 0.70
CA SER A 392 27.68 1.16 2.16
C SER A 392 26.24 1.57 2.54
N ALA A 393 25.51 0.62 3.11
CA ALA A 393 24.22 0.88 3.75
C ALA A 393 24.42 1.08 5.26
N PRO A 394 23.53 1.80 5.95
CA PRO A 394 23.54 1.85 7.42
C PRO A 394 23.04 0.51 8.01
N TRP A 395 23.79 -0.56 7.76
CA TRP A 395 23.43 -1.94 8.07
C TRP A 395 23.13 -2.14 9.54
N THR A 396 23.87 -1.46 10.43
CA THR A 396 23.59 -1.51 11.88
C THR A 396 22.16 -1.11 12.19
N LEU A 397 21.67 0.00 11.63
CA LEU A 397 20.29 0.47 11.85
C LEU A 397 19.26 -0.48 11.22
N TYR A 398 19.52 -0.98 10.01
CA TYR A 398 18.65 -1.96 9.35
C TYR A 398 18.54 -3.28 10.13
N ILE A 399 19.67 -3.78 10.63
CA ILE A 399 19.73 -5.01 11.41
C ILE A 399 19.05 -4.83 12.77
N THR A 400 19.23 -3.69 13.44
CA THR A 400 18.49 -3.36 14.67
C THR A 400 16.99 -3.37 14.41
N GLY A 401 16.53 -2.76 13.31
CA GLY A 401 15.13 -2.78 12.90
C GLY A 401 14.62 -4.20 12.59
N ALA A 402 15.44 -5.02 11.94
CA ALA A 402 15.12 -6.40 11.62
C ALA A 402 14.99 -7.27 12.90
N MET A 403 15.91 -7.11 13.86
CA MET A 403 15.82 -7.79 15.16
C MET A 403 14.55 -7.38 15.91
N LEU A 404 14.20 -6.08 15.90
CA LEU A 404 12.95 -5.61 16.48
C LEU A 404 11.73 -6.28 15.82
N ALA A 405 11.73 -6.43 14.49
CA ALA A 405 10.65 -7.14 13.80
C ALA A 405 10.54 -8.61 14.27
N VAL A 406 11.67 -9.32 14.42
CA VAL A 406 11.67 -10.71 14.90
C VAL A 406 11.12 -10.79 16.33
N LEU A 407 11.56 -9.91 17.23
CA LEU A 407 11.06 -9.88 18.61
C LEU A 407 9.55 -9.62 18.66
N LEU A 408 9.06 -8.64 17.89
CA LEU A 408 7.64 -8.35 17.77
C LEU A 408 6.86 -9.55 17.20
N ASP A 409 7.44 -10.28 16.25
CA ASP A 409 6.83 -11.48 15.68
C ASP A 409 6.68 -12.60 16.72
N MET A 410 7.71 -12.80 17.55
CA MET A 410 7.72 -13.80 18.63
C MET A 410 6.63 -13.55 19.66
N ILE A 411 6.36 -12.27 19.98
CA ILE A 411 5.25 -11.88 20.88
C ILE A 411 3.91 -11.72 20.14
N LYS A 412 3.82 -12.16 18.87
CA LYS A 412 2.61 -12.15 18.03
C LYS A 412 2.05 -10.74 17.76
N VAL A 413 2.87 -9.71 17.81
CA VAL A 413 2.51 -8.36 17.37
C VAL A 413 2.63 -8.28 15.84
N PRO A 414 1.64 -7.71 15.12
CA PRO A 414 1.74 -7.45 13.69
C PRO A 414 2.92 -6.54 13.32
N THR A 415 4.03 -7.14 12.94
CA THR A 415 5.33 -6.51 12.70
C THR A 415 5.28 -5.44 11.61
N LEU A 416 4.58 -5.71 10.51
CA LEU A 416 4.44 -4.77 9.40
C LEU A 416 3.71 -3.48 9.82
N ALA A 417 2.65 -3.60 10.63
CA ALA A 417 1.90 -2.46 11.13
C ALA A 417 2.77 -1.61 12.08
N PHE A 418 3.48 -2.26 12.99
CA PHE A 418 4.39 -1.56 13.89
C PHE A 418 5.54 -0.87 13.14
N GLY A 419 6.15 -1.54 12.16
CA GLY A 419 7.21 -0.99 11.31
C GLY A 419 6.75 0.19 10.46
N LEU A 420 5.51 0.18 9.96
CA LEU A 420 4.90 1.33 9.29
C LEU A 420 4.82 2.53 10.24
N GLY A 421 4.38 2.28 11.48
CA GLY A 421 4.36 3.29 12.54
C GLY A 421 5.73 3.91 12.81
N LEU A 422 6.77 3.07 12.88
CA LEU A 422 8.14 3.50 13.15
C LEU A 422 8.73 4.34 12.00
N TYR A 423 8.29 4.10 10.76
CA TYR A 423 8.80 4.76 9.57
C TYR A 423 8.05 6.06 9.23
N VAL A 424 6.73 6.07 9.42
CA VAL A 424 5.85 7.17 9.02
C VAL A 424 5.93 8.29 10.06
N PRO A 425 5.95 9.58 9.65
CA PRO A 425 5.91 10.70 10.58
C PRO A 425 4.72 10.64 11.55
N LEU A 426 4.94 11.10 12.79
CA LEU A 426 3.92 11.06 13.85
C LEU A 426 2.61 11.75 13.43
N GLU A 427 2.72 12.85 12.69
CA GLU A 427 1.58 13.62 12.19
C GLU A 427 0.60 12.79 11.35
N LEU A 428 1.03 11.75 10.65
CA LEU A 428 0.15 10.89 9.86
C LEU A 428 -0.40 9.71 10.67
N ASN A 429 0.31 9.26 11.70
CA ASN A 429 -0.09 8.10 12.52
C ASN A 429 -1.13 8.47 13.59
N THR A 430 -1.09 9.69 14.13
CA THR A 430 -2.07 10.16 15.11
C THR A 430 -3.51 10.24 14.55
N PRO A 431 -3.77 10.88 13.39
CA PRO A 431 -5.12 10.92 12.81
C PRO A 431 -5.62 9.53 12.39
N LEU A 432 -4.71 8.63 12.01
CA LEU A 432 -5.03 7.22 11.77
C LEU A 432 -5.58 6.55 13.04
N LEU A 433 -4.95 6.77 14.19
CA LEU A 433 -5.44 6.28 15.49
C LEU A 433 -6.81 6.84 15.82
N ILE A 434 -7.01 8.15 15.62
CA ILE A 434 -8.31 8.83 15.87
C ILE A 434 -9.41 8.19 15.01
N GLY A 435 -9.16 7.96 13.72
CA GLY A 435 -10.09 7.25 12.84
C GLY A 435 -10.42 5.84 13.34
N GLY A 436 -9.41 5.11 13.81
CA GLY A 436 -9.59 3.79 14.42
C GLY A 436 -10.46 3.83 15.69
N ILE A 437 -10.29 4.84 16.54
CA ILE A 437 -11.11 5.07 17.73
C ILE A 437 -12.56 5.34 17.33
N ILE A 438 -12.80 6.17 16.30
CA ILE A 438 -14.15 6.42 15.77
C ILE A 438 -14.78 5.11 15.26
N ALA A 439 -14.02 4.28 14.53
CA ALA A 439 -14.51 2.97 14.08
C ALA A 439 -14.93 2.07 15.24
N HIS A 440 -14.10 1.99 16.28
CA HIS A 440 -14.44 1.23 17.48
C HIS A 440 -15.71 1.78 18.14
N PHE A 441 -15.78 3.09 18.35
CA PHE A 441 -16.93 3.75 18.96
C PHE A 441 -18.23 3.49 18.18
N VAL A 442 -18.21 3.64 16.86
CA VAL A 442 -19.39 3.40 16.00
C VAL A 442 -19.83 1.93 16.04
N SER A 443 -18.88 1.00 16.16
CA SER A 443 -19.15 -0.45 16.15
C SER A 443 -19.60 -1.04 17.50
N THR A 444 -19.46 -0.32 18.61
CA THR A 444 -19.75 -0.84 19.97
C THR A 444 -20.88 -0.11 20.68
N ARG A 445 -21.44 0.94 20.08
CA ARG A 445 -22.35 1.85 20.81
C ARG A 445 -23.76 1.30 21.06
N SER A 446 -24.25 0.37 20.24
CA SER A 446 -25.58 -0.24 20.44
C SER A 446 -25.47 -1.62 21.09
N SER A 447 -26.48 -2.01 21.86
CA SER A 447 -26.66 -3.40 22.31
C SER A 447 -27.08 -4.33 21.16
N ASP A 448 -27.63 -3.78 20.07
CA ASP A 448 -28.00 -4.56 18.87
C ASP A 448 -26.80 -4.73 17.91
N SER A 449 -26.38 -5.98 17.74
CA SER A 449 -25.28 -6.39 16.85
C SER A 449 -25.54 -6.05 15.39
N ASN A 450 -26.79 -6.16 14.92
CA ASN A 450 -27.12 -5.86 13.52
C ASN A 450 -27.03 -4.35 13.25
N LEU A 451 -27.53 -3.52 14.18
CA LEU A 451 -27.42 -2.07 14.07
C LEU A 451 -25.95 -1.60 14.04
N ASN A 452 -25.08 -2.19 14.87
CA ASN A 452 -23.65 -1.87 14.86
C ASN A 452 -22.99 -2.23 13.53
N LYS A 453 -23.34 -3.38 12.92
CA LYS A 453 -22.85 -3.76 11.59
C LYS A 453 -23.28 -2.76 10.51
N VAL A 454 -24.54 -2.33 10.54
CA VAL A 454 -25.07 -1.34 9.58
C VAL A 454 -24.34 0.00 9.72
N ARG A 455 -24.16 0.49 10.95
CA ARG A 455 -23.42 1.74 11.22
C ARG A 455 -21.95 1.65 10.81
N HIS A 456 -21.29 0.53 11.12
CA HIS A 456 -19.92 0.29 10.72
C HIS A 456 -19.77 0.29 9.19
N HIS A 457 -20.67 -0.41 8.49
CA HIS A 457 -20.70 -0.40 7.03
C HIS A 457 -20.95 1.00 6.45
N ARG A 458 -21.87 1.76 7.05
CA ARG A 458 -22.10 3.16 6.67
C ARG A 458 -20.85 4.01 6.86
N GLY A 459 -20.10 3.83 7.94
CA GLY A 459 -18.82 4.50 8.14
C GLY A 459 -17.77 4.11 7.09
N ILE A 460 -17.72 2.85 6.65
CA ILE A 460 -16.85 2.44 5.53
C ILE A 460 -17.20 3.20 4.24
N LEU A 461 -18.50 3.41 3.95
CA LEU A 461 -18.93 4.20 2.79
C LEU A 461 -18.51 5.67 2.91
N ILE A 462 -18.63 6.26 4.11
CA ILE A 462 -18.19 7.64 4.38
C ILE A 462 -16.67 7.75 4.17
N SER A 463 -15.88 6.85 4.77
CA SER A 463 -14.43 6.77 4.60
C SER A 463 -14.03 6.63 3.13
N SER A 464 -14.71 5.76 2.39
CA SER A 464 -14.44 5.56 0.96
C SER A 464 -14.65 6.86 0.19
N GLY A 465 -15.70 7.62 0.51
CA GLY A 465 -15.92 8.92 -0.10
C GLY A 465 -14.86 9.95 0.32
N PHE A 466 -14.47 10.04 1.61
CA PHE A 466 -13.39 10.92 2.06
C PHE A 466 -12.08 10.65 1.32
N ILE A 467 -11.68 9.38 1.20
CA ILE A 467 -10.48 8.98 0.46
C ILE A 467 -10.59 9.35 -1.02
N ALA A 468 -11.73 9.07 -1.67
CA ALA A 468 -11.93 9.39 -3.08
C ALA A 468 -11.91 10.91 -3.33
N GLY A 469 -12.61 11.68 -2.49
CA GLY A 469 -12.66 13.13 -2.57
C GLY A 469 -11.31 13.77 -2.34
N GLY A 470 -10.63 13.40 -1.25
CA GLY A 470 -9.30 13.90 -0.91
C GLY A 470 -8.25 13.51 -1.95
N SER A 471 -8.31 12.29 -2.51
CA SER A 471 -7.39 11.88 -3.59
C SER A 471 -7.60 12.68 -4.88
N ILE A 472 -8.85 12.86 -5.32
CA ILE A 472 -9.16 13.64 -6.54
C ILE A 472 -8.73 15.10 -6.35
N MET A 473 -9.08 15.70 -5.21
CA MET A 473 -8.72 17.09 -4.92
C MET A 473 -7.23 17.27 -4.64
N GLY A 474 -6.55 16.25 -4.10
CA GLY A 474 -5.10 16.24 -3.95
C GLY A 474 -4.39 16.22 -5.30
N VAL A 475 -4.84 15.41 -6.26
CA VAL A 475 -4.31 15.43 -7.64
C VAL A 475 -4.59 16.77 -8.31
N LEU A 476 -5.76 17.37 -8.09
CA LEU A 476 -6.08 18.71 -8.59
C LEU A 476 -5.15 19.77 -8.01
N SER A 477 -4.93 19.76 -6.69
CA SER A 477 -4.01 20.67 -5.98
C SER A 477 -2.58 20.54 -6.52
N ALA A 478 -2.10 19.30 -6.67
CA ALA A 478 -0.79 19.01 -7.26
C ALA A 478 -0.67 19.52 -8.71
N SER A 479 -1.74 19.34 -9.51
CA SER A 479 -1.77 19.83 -10.88
C SER A 479 -1.73 21.36 -10.96
N LEU A 480 -2.46 22.06 -10.09
CA LEU A 480 -2.42 23.53 -9.99
C LEU A 480 -1.02 24.02 -9.63
N HIS A 481 -0.37 23.35 -8.67
CA HIS A 481 1.01 23.64 -8.28
C HIS A 481 1.99 23.47 -9.45
N VAL A 482 1.87 22.39 -10.23
CA VAL A 482 2.69 22.18 -11.44
C VAL A 482 2.43 23.24 -12.52
N MET A 483 1.22 23.78 -12.60
CA MET A 483 0.85 24.87 -13.51
C MET A 483 1.31 26.26 -13.03
N GLY A 484 1.96 26.35 -11.86
CA GLY A 484 2.47 27.60 -11.29
C GLY A 484 1.42 28.41 -10.52
N TYR A 485 0.23 27.84 -10.25
CA TYR A 485 -0.77 28.45 -9.40
C TYR A 485 -0.54 28.05 -7.95
N ASP A 486 0.31 28.81 -7.25
CA ASP A 486 0.52 28.63 -5.81
C ASP A 486 -0.31 29.63 -5.01
N PHE A 487 -1.51 29.23 -4.60
CA PHE A 487 -2.38 30.04 -3.75
C PHE A 487 -1.99 29.96 -2.26
N THR A 488 -0.99 29.16 -1.89
CA THR A 488 -0.50 29.07 -0.50
C THR A 488 0.34 30.30 -0.10
N ALA A 489 0.78 31.10 -1.09
CA ALA A 489 1.48 32.37 -0.90
C ALA A 489 0.58 33.55 -0.44
N LEU A 490 -0.73 33.32 -0.26
CA LEU A 490 -1.61 34.32 0.35
C LEU A 490 -1.25 34.49 1.84
N SER A 491 -0.89 35.72 2.22
CA SER A 491 -0.35 36.24 3.50
C SER A 491 -0.99 35.80 4.84
N TRP A 492 -2.00 34.95 4.83
CA TRP A 492 -2.74 34.48 6.00
C TRP A 492 -2.09 33.28 6.71
N GLY A 493 -1.30 32.46 5.99
CA GLY A 493 -0.71 31.22 6.51
C GLY A 493 0.42 31.37 7.56
N GLN A 494 0.91 32.59 7.81
CA GLN A 494 2.03 32.85 8.75
C GLN A 494 1.62 33.45 10.10
N THR A 495 0.31 33.59 10.37
CA THR A 495 -0.20 34.10 11.66
C THR A 495 -0.38 32.95 12.66
N ALA A 496 -0.68 33.21 13.95
CA ALA A 496 -0.99 32.17 14.95
C ALA A 496 -2.44 31.65 14.86
N THR A 497 -3.31 32.33 14.12
CA THR A 497 -4.71 31.96 13.85
C THR A 497 -4.94 30.68 13.01
N PRO A 498 -4.06 30.26 12.07
CA PRO A 498 -4.21 29.05 11.27
C PRO A 498 -4.14 27.74 12.07
N GLU A 499 -3.39 27.69 13.17
CA GLU A 499 -3.29 26.47 14.01
C GLU A 499 -4.55 26.20 14.82
N PHE A 500 -5.26 27.25 15.26
CA PHE A 500 -6.55 27.09 15.90
C PHE A 500 -7.64 26.70 14.89
N GLY A 501 -7.60 27.30 13.68
CA GLY A 501 -8.47 26.92 12.57
C GLY A 501 -8.32 25.44 12.21
N SER A 502 -7.08 24.94 12.20
CA SER A 502 -6.78 23.56 11.88
C SER A 502 -7.45 22.57 12.86
N LEU A 503 -7.37 22.84 14.17
CA LEU A 503 -8.03 22.05 15.21
C LEU A 503 -9.56 22.12 15.12
N ILE A 504 -10.13 23.29 14.81
CA ILE A 504 -11.58 23.46 14.60
C ILE A 504 -12.04 22.59 13.43
N ILE A 505 -11.42 22.72 12.25
CA ILE A 505 -11.81 21.98 11.05
C ILE A 505 -11.69 20.47 11.30
N TYR A 506 -10.61 20.03 11.94
CA TYR A 506 -10.43 18.62 12.23
C TYR A 506 -11.51 18.08 13.17
N THR A 507 -11.85 18.85 14.21
CA THR A 507 -12.92 18.49 15.15
C THR A 507 -14.27 18.45 14.43
N LEU A 508 -14.54 19.39 13.52
CA LEU A 508 -15.74 19.40 12.69
C LEU A 508 -15.81 18.18 11.77
N LEU A 509 -14.70 17.80 11.12
CA LEU A 509 -14.62 16.61 10.28
C LEU A 509 -14.87 15.33 11.07
N CYS A 510 -14.23 15.17 12.23
CA CYS A 510 -14.44 14.04 13.12
C CYS A 510 -15.89 13.99 13.62
N SER A 511 -16.45 15.13 14.02
CA SER A 511 -17.83 15.23 14.51
C SER A 511 -18.84 14.91 13.41
N TYR A 512 -18.63 15.45 12.20
CA TYR A 512 -19.45 15.15 11.03
C TYR A 512 -19.39 13.66 10.68
N PHE A 513 -18.19 13.07 10.65
CA PHE A 513 -18.01 11.66 10.38
C PHE A 513 -18.80 10.81 11.37
N LEU A 514 -18.60 11.05 12.67
CA LEU A 514 -19.24 10.29 13.74
C LEU A 514 -20.77 10.46 13.69
N TRP A 515 -21.27 11.67 13.53
CA TRP A 515 -22.69 11.95 13.40
C TRP A 515 -23.31 11.24 12.19
N TYR A 516 -22.64 11.29 11.04
CA TYR A 516 -23.18 10.71 9.81
C TYR A 516 -23.12 9.18 9.80
N ALA A 517 -22.11 8.59 10.45
CA ALA A 517 -22.00 7.14 10.64
C ALA A 517 -23.03 6.61 11.65
N MET A 518 -23.38 7.39 12.67
CA MET A 518 -24.35 6.99 13.70
C MET A 518 -25.82 7.08 13.23
N ARG A 519 -26.09 7.85 12.16
CA ARG A 519 -27.41 7.91 11.52
C ARG A 519 -27.77 6.57 10.88
N HIS A 520 -29.00 6.13 11.07
CA HIS A 520 -29.60 4.99 10.39
C HIS A 520 -30.59 5.51 9.35
#